data_AF-A0A2H0B0D4-F1
#
_entry.id   AF-A0A2H0B0D4-F1
#
_cell.length_a   1.000
_cell.length_b   1.000
_cell.length_c   1.000
_cell.angle_alpha   90.00
_cell.angle_beta   90.00
_cell.angle_gamma   90.00
#
_symmetry.space_group_name_H-M   'P 1'
#
loop_
_entity.id
_entity.type
_entity.pdbx_description
1 polymer ?
#
loop_
_entity_poly.entity_id
_entity_poly.type
_entity_poly.pdbx_seq_one_letter_code
_entity_poly.pdbx_strand_id
1 'polypeptide(L)'
;YALDIGLPANFKILDNTAGWLLIYRNLDKFELNYYKPLGNPTKFIQALISHFSHCKDQAIYPEDYLEYAEKLKTRDDMPED
;
A
#
# COMPACT_ATOMS: atom_id res chain seq x y z
N TYR A 1 0.87 11.43 25.62
CA TYR A 1 0.09 10.55 24.72
C TYR A 1 0.90 10.04 23.53
N ALA A 2 1.38 10.87 22.59
CA ALA A 2 2.16 10.37 21.43
C ALA A 2 3.54 9.78 21.81
N LEU A 3 4.23 10.39 22.77
CA LEU A 3 5.50 9.89 23.30
C LEU A 3 5.35 8.54 24.03
N ASP A 4 4.22 8.34 24.73
CA ASP A 4 3.96 7.13 25.52
C ASP A 4 3.73 5.89 24.65
N ILE A 5 3.38 6.08 23.37
CA ILE A 5 3.26 5.03 22.36
C ILE A 5 4.48 4.93 21.45
N GLY A 6 5.58 5.61 21.78
CA GLY A 6 6.85 5.53 21.06
C GLY A 6 6.96 6.39 19.80
N LEU A 7 6.03 7.31 19.55
CA LEU A 7 6.17 8.25 18.43
C LEU A 7 7.15 9.39 18.79
N PRO A 8 8.09 9.73 17.89
CA PRO A 8 9.00 10.83 18.11
C PRO A 8 8.24 12.16 18.13
N ALA A 9 8.63 13.09 19.01
CA ALA A 9 7.94 14.38 19.15
C ALA A 9 7.99 15.26 17.88
N ASN A 10 8.92 14.99 16.98
CA ASN A 10 9.19 15.74 15.75
C ASN A 10 8.79 14.98 14.47
N PHE A 11 7.74 14.14 14.54
CA PHE A 11 7.26 13.43 13.37
C PHE A 11 6.81 14.41 12.27
N LYS A 12 7.04 14.02 11.01
CA LYS A 12 6.64 14.81 9.85
C LYS A 12 5.34 14.25 9.29
N ILE A 13 4.35 15.12 9.14
CA ILE A 13 3.13 14.81 8.40
C ILE A 13 3.44 14.95 6.90
N LEU A 14 3.10 13.92 6.13
CA LEU A 14 3.24 13.94 4.69
C LEU A 14 1.97 14.53 4.07
N ASP A 15 2.14 15.55 3.24
CA ASP A 15 1.09 15.97 2.31
C ASP A 15 1.00 15.00 1.11
N ASN A 16 0.02 15.23 0.23
CA ASN A 16 -0.21 14.38 -0.94
C ASN A 16 1.03 14.29 -1.85
N THR A 17 1.76 15.38 -2.04
CA THR A 17 2.96 15.43 -2.88
C THR A 17 4.10 14.63 -2.25
N ALA A 18 4.32 14.79 -0.95
CA ALA A 18 5.33 14.07 -0.20
C ALA A 18 5.00 12.58 -0.12
N GLY A 19 3.74 12.21 0.03
CA GLY A 19 3.26 10.82 -0.03
C GLY A 19 3.49 10.20 -1.42
N TRP A 20 3.18 10.93 -2.49
CA TRP A 20 3.46 10.49 -3.85
C TRP A 20 4.96 10.28 -4.08
N LEU A 21 5.79 11.23 -3.66
CA LEU A 21 7.24 11.14 -3.79
C LEU A 21 7.84 10.00 -2.97
N LEU A 22 7.27 9.70 -1.80
CA LEU A 22 7.65 8.57 -0.98
C LEU A 22 7.45 7.25 -1.73
N ILE A 23 6.28 7.04 -2.34
CA ILE A 23 6.03 5.83 -3.13
C ILE A 23 6.94 5.80 -4.36
N TYR A 24 7.05 6.91 -5.10
CA TYR A 24 7.89 6.98 -6.30
C TYR A 24 9.35 6.56 -6.03
N ARG A 25 9.94 7.05 -4.92
CA ARG A 25 11.32 6.73 -4.52
C ARG A 25 11.53 5.30 -4.05
N ASN A 26 10.45 4.58 -3.75
CA ASN A 26 10.48 3.21 -3.24
C ASN A 26 9.73 2.25 -4.17
N LEU A 27 9.41 2.68 -5.40
CA LEU A 27 8.55 1.92 -6.31
C LEU A 27 9.19 0.59 -6.71
N ASP A 28 10.51 0.56 -6.77
CA ASP A 28 11.35 -0.61 -7.02
C ASP A 28 11.26 -1.67 -5.92
N LYS A 29 10.86 -1.29 -4.69
CA LYS A 29 10.64 -2.22 -3.58
C LYS A 29 9.34 -3.01 -3.71
N PHE A 30 8.42 -2.59 -4.59
CA PHE A 30 7.20 -3.33 -4.84
C PHE A 30 7.45 -4.41 -5.90
N GLU A 31 7.04 -5.66 -5.62
CA GLU A 31 7.17 -6.80 -6.52
C GLU A 31 6.07 -6.82 -7.61
N LEU A 32 5.87 -5.70 -8.31
CA LEU A 32 4.80 -5.52 -9.30
C LEU A 32 5.14 -6.16 -10.66
N ASN A 33 5.54 -7.43 -10.72
CA ASN A 33 6.02 -8.04 -11.96
C ASN A 33 5.02 -7.95 -13.14
N TYR A 34 3.72 -8.11 -12.86
CA TYR A 34 2.66 -7.98 -13.87
C TYR A 34 2.25 -6.52 -14.13
N TYR A 35 2.19 -5.70 -13.08
CA TYR A 35 1.68 -4.32 -13.15
C TYR A 35 2.76 -3.26 -13.35
N LYS A 36 4.04 -3.62 -13.42
CA LYS A 36 5.15 -2.68 -13.65
C LYS A 36 5.07 -2.16 -15.09
N PRO A 37 4.58 -0.93 -15.31
CA PRO A 37 4.38 -0.43 -16.65
C PRO A 37 5.74 -0.03 -17.22
N LEU A 38 6.20 -0.73 -18.26
CA LEU A 38 7.50 -0.46 -18.91
C LEU A 38 7.59 0.98 -19.47
N GLY A 39 6.46 1.56 -19.87
CA GLY A 39 6.40 2.92 -20.43
C GLY A 39 6.12 4.04 -19.43
N ASN A 40 5.37 3.78 -18.36
CA ASN A 40 5.03 4.78 -17.35
C ASN A 40 5.03 4.17 -15.94
N PRO A 41 6.20 4.10 -15.27
CA PRO A 41 6.30 3.48 -13.96
C PRO A 41 5.41 4.14 -12.90
N THR A 42 5.04 5.40 -13.07
CA THR A 42 4.29 6.17 -12.07
C THR A 42 2.77 6.05 -12.20
N LYS A 43 2.28 5.39 -13.26
CA LYS A 43 0.84 5.30 -13.60
C LYS A 43 -0.04 4.87 -12.43
N PHE A 44 0.44 3.96 -11.59
CA PHE A 44 -0.34 3.37 -10.50
C PHE A 44 -0.10 4.01 -9.13
N ILE A 45 0.81 4.97 -9.01
CA ILE A 45 1.15 5.56 -7.72
C ILE A 45 -0.07 6.20 -7.07
N GLN A 46 -0.85 6.97 -7.83
CA GLN A 46 -2.03 7.62 -7.28
C GLN A 46 -3.08 6.60 -6.80
N ALA A 47 -3.27 5.51 -7.54
CA ALA A 47 -4.19 4.45 -7.17
C ALA A 47 -3.74 3.74 -5.88
N LEU A 48 -2.44 3.48 -5.72
CA LEU A 48 -1.87 2.90 -4.51
C LEU A 48 -2.11 3.80 -3.28
N ILE A 49 -1.86 5.11 -3.39
CA ILE A 49 -2.09 6.07 -2.29
C ILE A 49 -3.56 6.04 -1.87
N SER A 50 -4.48 6.16 -2.83
CA SER A 50 -5.91 6.15 -2.56
C SER A 50 -6.35 4.84 -1.91
N HIS A 51 -5.85 3.70 -2.39
CA HIS A 51 -6.15 2.39 -1.82
C HIS A 51 -5.71 2.28 -0.37
N PHE A 52 -4.45 2.62 -0.07
CA PHE A 52 -3.94 2.58 1.31
C PHE A 52 -4.63 3.59 2.23
N SER A 53 -5.07 4.74 1.71
CA SER A 53 -5.89 5.69 2.48
C SER A 53 -7.22 5.04 2.89
N HIS A 54 -7.88 4.38 1.96
CA HIS A 54 -9.15 3.72 2.24
C HIS A 54 -9.02 2.56 3.23
N CYS A 55 -7.94 1.78 3.14
CA CYS A 55 -7.63 0.76 4.14
C CYS A 55 -7.48 1.37 5.54
N LYS A 56 -6.77 2.50 5.67
CA LYS A 56 -6.60 3.20 6.95
C LYS A 56 -7.92 3.73 7.50
N ASP A 57 -8.78 4.29 6.65
CA ASP A 57 -10.11 4.78 7.05
C ASP A 57 -10.97 3.65 7.64
N GLN A 58 -10.78 2.41 7.15
CA GLN A 58 -11.45 1.21 7.66
C GLN A 58 -10.69 0.47 8.77
N ALA A 59 -9.59 1.04 9.26
CA ALA A 59 -8.71 0.40 10.24
C ALA A 59 -8.20 -1.00 9.82
N ILE A 60 -7.97 -1.20 8.51
CA ILE A 60 -7.38 -2.42 7.97
C ILE A 60 -5.86 -2.31 8.10
N TYR A 61 -5.26 -3.21 8.87
CA TYR A 61 -3.81 -3.26 9.04
C TYR A 61 -3.16 -4.08 7.91
N PRO A 62 -1.85 -3.88 7.63
CA PRO A 62 -1.15 -4.63 6.60
C PRO A 62 -1.28 -6.15 6.76
N GLU A 63 -1.26 -6.65 7.98
CA GLU A 63 -1.36 -8.07 8.31
C GLU A 63 -2.74 -8.64 7.92
N ASP A 64 -3.81 -7.92 8.26
CA ASP A 64 -5.19 -8.29 7.89
C ASP A 64 -5.38 -8.33 6.37
N TYR A 65 -4.80 -7.34 5.68
CA TYR A 65 -4.87 -7.25 4.22
C TYR A 65 -4.13 -8.42 3.55
N LEU A 66 -2.97 -8.79 4.06
CA LEU A 66 -2.20 -9.93 3.58
C LEU A 66 -2.93 -11.25 3.81
N GLU A 67 -3.50 -11.46 5.00
CA GLU A 67 -4.30 -12.65 5.30
C GLU A 67 -5.50 -12.77 4.35
N TYR A 68 -6.20 -11.66 4.09
CA TYR A 68 -7.31 -11.62 3.14
C TYR A 68 -6.85 -11.94 1.71
N ALA A 69 -5.74 -11.36 1.25
CA ALA A 69 -5.21 -11.59 -0.08
C ALA A 69 -4.81 -13.06 -0.31
N GLU A 70 -4.20 -13.71 0.69
CA GLU A 70 -3.85 -15.14 0.61
C GLU A 70 -5.10 -16.02 0.54
N LYS A 71 -6.15 -15.72 1.33
CA LYS A 71 -7.43 -16.43 1.24
C LYS A 71 -8.07 -16.31 -0.15
N LEU A 72 -7.93 -15.17 -0.82
CA LEU A 72 -8.44 -14.99 -2.19
C LEU A 72 -7.70 -15.87 -3.20
N LYS A 73 -6.36 -15.96 -3.12
CA LYS A 73 -5.57 -16.85 -4.00
C LYS A 73 -6.04 -18.31 -3.89
N THR A 74 -6.25 -18.79 -2.67
CA THR A 74 -6.72 -20.16 -2.43
C THR A 74 -8.14 -20.44 -2.94
N ARG A 75 -8.92 -19.39 -3.21
CA ARG A 75 -10.29 -19.48 -3.73
C ARG A 75 -10.34 -19.51 -5.27
N ASP A 76 -9.40 -18.83 -5.92
CA ASP A 76 -9.23 -18.82 -7.39
C ASP A 76 -8.57 -20.12 -7.91
N ASP A 77 -7.98 -20.93 -7.02
CA ASP A 77 -7.48 -22.28 -7.33
C ASP A 77 -8.60 -23.36 -7.33
N MET A 78 -9.87 -22.99 -7.12
CA MET A 78 -10.98 -23.89 -7.41
C MET A 78 -11.23 -23.88 -8.93
N PRO A 79 -11.29 -25.05 -9.60
CA PRO A 79 -11.61 -25.09 -11.02
C PRO A 79 -12.97 -24.41 -11.21
N GLU A 80 -13.05 -23.45 -12.14
CA GLU A 80 -14.34 -22.99 -12.65
C GLU A 80 -15.08 -24.23 -13.19
N ASP A 81 -16.30 -24.48 -12.68
CA ASP A 81 -17.23 -25.47 -13.24
C ASP A 81 -17.62 -25.11 -14.69
#